data_AF-A0A2A3E8F0-F1
#
_entry.id   AF-A0A2A3E8F0-F1
#
_cell.length_a   1.000
_cell.length_b   1.000
_cell.length_c   1.000
_cell.angle_alpha   90.00
_cell.angle_beta   90.00
_cell.angle_gamma   90.00
#
_symmetry.space_group_name_H-M   'P 1'
#
loop_
_entity.id
_entity.type
_entity.pdbx_description
1 polymer ?
#
loop_
_entity_poly.entity_id
_entity_poly.type
_entity_poly.pdbx_seq_one_letter_code
_entity_poly.pdbx_strand_id
1 'polypeptide(L)'
;MDADFEELSHDTDIITRIKQFRDITLKIEDTIKYATDPAIYEKLSNTDKIEYNLLMSYCLNSMFWMYLRAEGIDPAKHRIKLENDRLKKSMTRAKQINDRKTLMPHINKDAAQRFVRNGLWEIKNKKK
;
A
#
# COMPACT_ATOMS: atom_id res chain seq x y z
N MET A 1 10.18 -25.79 21.03
CA MET A 1 11.46 -26.47 20.79
C MET A 1 12.48 -25.40 20.47
N ASP A 2 13.37 -25.13 21.42
CA ASP A 2 14.60 -24.39 21.15
C ASP A 2 15.39 -25.18 20.11
N ALA A 3 15.84 -24.51 19.06
CA ALA A 3 16.66 -25.16 18.04
C ALA A 3 18.00 -25.53 18.67
N ASP A 4 18.40 -26.80 18.57
CA ASP A 4 19.75 -27.21 18.89
C ASP A 4 20.65 -26.74 17.75
N PHE A 5 21.61 -25.87 18.07
CA PHE A 5 22.50 -25.26 17.08
C PHE A 5 23.80 -26.06 16.90
N GLU A 6 24.02 -27.15 17.65
CA GLU A 6 25.14 -28.09 17.52
C GLU A 6 26.49 -27.40 17.17
N GLU A 7 27.04 -27.64 15.98
CA GLU A 7 28.31 -27.07 15.50
C GLU A 7 28.29 -25.53 15.39
N LEU A 8 27.12 -24.94 15.15
CA LEU A 8 26.90 -23.50 15.07
C LEU A 8 26.65 -22.84 16.43
N SER A 9 26.68 -23.60 17.53
CA SER A 9 26.48 -23.10 18.90
C SER A 9 27.47 -21.99 19.29
N HIS A 10 28.63 -21.92 18.64
CA HIS A 10 29.69 -20.95 18.89
C HIS A 10 29.44 -19.59 18.20
N ASP A 11 28.58 -19.54 17.18
CA ASP A 11 28.28 -18.30 16.45
C ASP A 11 27.06 -17.59 17.04
N THR A 12 27.33 -16.73 18.02
CA THR A 12 26.32 -15.94 18.72
C THR A 12 25.55 -14.98 17.80
N ASP A 13 26.18 -14.52 16.71
CA ASP A 13 25.57 -13.56 15.79
C ASP A 13 24.52 -14.25 14.91
N ILE A 14 24.86 -15.43 14.37
CA ILE A 14 23.94 -16.25 13.58
C ILE A 14 22.75 -16.70 14.44
N ILE A 15 23.02 -17.21 15.64
CA ILE A 15 21.97 -17.66 16.57
C ILE A 15 21.00 -16.52 16.88
N THR A 16 21.53 -15.32 17.17
CA THR A 16 20.71 -14.14 17.45
C THR A 16 19.83 -13.77 16.25
N ARG A 17 20.39 -13.74 15.04
CA ARG A 17 19.64 -13.42 13.81
C ARG A 17 18.55 -14.44 13.50
N ILE A 18 18.81 -15.73 13.71
CA ILE A 18 17.82 -16.79 13.48
C ILE A 18 16.68 -16.69 14.50
N LYS A 19 16.99 -16.47 15.78
CA LYS A 19 15.98 -16.24 16.82
C LYS A 19 15.12 -15.01 16.50
N GLN A 20 15.74 -13.90 16.13
CA GLN A 20 15.03 -12.69 15.70
C GLN A 20 14.13 -12.95 14.48
N PHE A 21 14.62 -13.67 13.47
CA PHE A 21 13.85 -14.01 12.29
C PHE A 21 12.60 -14.83 12.65
N ARG A 22 12.75 -15.83 13.53
CA ARG A 22 11.64 -16.62 14.05
C ARG A 22 10.62 -15.76 14.80
N ASP A 23 11.08 -14.95 15.74
CA ASP A 23 10.20 -14.10 16.56
C ASP A 23 9.43 -13.10 15.71
N ILE A 24 10.09 -12.51 14.70
CA ILE A 24 9.44 -11.61 13.74
C ILE A 24 8.41 -12.36 12.89
N THR A 25 8.71 -13.59 12.46
CA THR A 25 7.79 -14.41 11.67
C THR A 25 6.51 -14.72 12.47
N LEU A 26 6.64 -15.05 13.76
CA LEU A 26 5.48 -15.26 14.64
C LEU A 26 4.64 -13.99 14.81
N LYS A 27 5.27 -12.84 15.00
CA LYS A 27 4.57 -11.55 15.07
C LYS A 27 3.82 -11.21 13.78
N ILE A 28 4.43 -11.50 12.62
CA ILE A 28 3.78 -11.32 11.32
C ILE A 28 2.56 -12.23 11.20
N GLU A 29 2.67 -13.50 11.61
CA GLU A 29 1.57 -14.45 11.62
C GLU A 29 0.40 -13.95 12.48
N ASP A 30 0.66 -13.48 13.70
CA ASP A 30 -0.37 -12.94 14.59
C ASP A 30 -1.04 -11.69 14.01
N THR A 31 -0.25 -10.81 13.39
CA THR A 31 -0.76 -9.60 12.74
C THR A 31 -1.65 -9.95 11.55
N ILE A 32 -1.25 -10.92 10.73
CA ILE A 32 -2.04 -11.37 9.58
C ILE A 32 -3.34 -12.02 10.05
N LYS A 33 -3.28 -12.91 11.06
CA LYS A 33 -4.49 -13.52 11.64
C LYS A 33 -5.51 -12.48 12.06
N TYR A 34 -5.04 -11.46 12.79
CA TYR A 34 -5.89 -10.33 13.19
C TYR A 34 -6.45 -9.58 11.98
N ALA A 35 -5.61 -9.25 11.00
CA ALA A 35 -6.04 -8.51 9.81
C ALA A 35 -7.03 -9.28 8.93
N THR A 36 -6.95 -10.61 8.90
CA THR A 36 -7.81 -11.47 8.08
C THR A 36 -9.20 -11.75 8.67
N ASP A 37 -9.53 -11.21 9.83
CA ASP A 37 -10.87 -11.36 10.41
C ASP A 37 -11.93 -10.79 9.43
N PRO A 38 -12.86 -11.63 8.92
CA PRO A 38 -13.89 -11.20 7.98
C PRO A 38 -14.76 -10.06 8.53
N ALA A 39 -14.93 -9.99 9.85
CA ALA A 39 -15.71 -8.94 10.50
C ALA A 39 -15.06 -7.55 10.37
N ILE A 40 -13.73 -7.49 10.19
CA ILE A 40 -13.01 -6.23 9.97
C ILE A 40 -13.24 -5.76 8.54
N TYR A 41 -13.03 -6.64 7.55
CA TYR A 41 -13.13 -6.28 6.14
C TYR A 41 -14.50 -5.73 5.76
N GLU A 42 -15.59 -6.32 6.28
CA GLU A 42 -16.95 -5.87 5.95
C GLU A 42 -17.28 -4.47 6.51
N LYS A 43 -16.63 -4.06 7.59
CA LYS A 43 -16.83 -2.73 8.21
C LYS A 43 -16.06 -1.60 7.51
N LEU A 44 -15.12 -1.94 6.64
CA LEU A 44 -14.27 -0.97 5.95
C LEU A 44 -15.04 -0.18 4.90
N SER A 45 -14.72 1.11 4.76
CA SER A 45 -15.21 1.91 3.64
C SER A 45 -14.62 1.42 2.31
N ASN A 46 -15.18 1.82 1.17
CA ASN A 46 -14.62 1.44 -0.13
C ASN A 46 -13.18 1.92 -0.32
N THR A 47 -12.81 3.06 0.26
CA THR A 47 -11.42 3.55 0.23
C THR A 47 -10.52 2.65 1.07
N ASP A 48 -10.94 2.33 2.30
CA ASP A 48 -10.16 1.49 3.20
C ASP A 48 -10.04 0.05 2.69
N LYS A 49 -11.07 -0.47 2.00
CA LYS A 49 -11.01 -1.78 1.32
C LYS A 49 -9.93 -1.79 0.23
N ILE A 50 -9.74 -0.70 -0.50
CA ILE A 50 -8.66 -0.60 -1.51
C ILE A 50 -7.30 -0.65 -0.81
N GLU A 51 -7.12 0.13 0.26
CA GLU A 51 -5.87 0.15 1.03
C GLU A 51 -5.57 -1.21 1.65
N TYR A 52 -6.57 -1.85 2.27
CA TYR A 52 -6.48 -3.20 2.81
C TYR A 52 -6.05 -4.22 1.76
N ASN A 53 -6.70 -4.24 0.59
CA ASN A 53 -6.38 -5.20 -0.46
C ASN A 53 -4.95 -5.00 -1.02
N LEU A 54 -4.51 -3.75 -1.12
CA LEU A 54 -3.13 -3.42 -1.52
C LEU A 54 -2.12 -3.85 -0.44
N LEU A 55 -2.43 -3.63 0.83
CA LEU A 55 -1.61 -4.07 1.96
C LEU A 55 -1.49 -5.60 1.98
N MET A 56 -2.59 -6.34 1.88
CA MET A 56 -2.57 -7.81 1.89
C MET A 56 -1.78 -8.37 0.71
N SER A 57 -1.92 -7.77 -0.48
CA SER A 57 -1.13 -8.13 -1.66
C SER A 57 0.37 -7.86 -1.44
N TYR A 58 0.71 -6.73 -0.81
CA TYR A 58 2.09 -6.39 -0.46
C TYR A 58 2.69 -7.36 0.54
N CYS A 59 1.94 -7.71 1.59
CA CYS A 59 2.35 -8.68 2.60
C CYS A 59 2.64 -10.03 1.96
N LEU A 60 1.74 -10.53 1.10
CA LEU A 60 1.92 -11.82 0.41
C LEU A 60 3.20 -11.82 -0.44
N ASN A 61 3.39 -10.79 -1.27
CA ASN A 61 4.59 -10.68 -2.10
C ASN A 61 5.87 -10.57 -1.27
N SER A 62 5.82 -9.86 -0.14
CA SER A 62 6.97 -9.65 0.74
C SER A 62 7.35 -10.93 1.48
N MET A 63 6.37 -11.69 1.98
CA MET A 63 6.62 -13.00 2.58
C MET A 63 7.22 -13.97 1.57
N PHE A 64 6.72 -13.96 0.32
CA PHE A 64 7.31 -14.78 -0.74
C PHE A 64 8.74 -14.35 -1.08
N TRP A 65 9.04 -13.05 -1.04
CA TRP A 65 10.40 -12.54 -1.18
C TRP A 65 11.32 -13.04 -0.05
N MET A 66 10.84 -13.04 1.19
CA MET A 66 11.56 -13.59 2.34
C MET A 66 11.81 -15.09 2.19
N TYR A 67 10.80 -15.84 1.75
CA TYR A 67 10.91 -17.28 1.48
C TYR A 67 12.00 -17.58 0.44
N LEU A 68 12.01 -16.88 -0.70
CA LEU A 68 13.04 -17.06 -1.73
C LEU A 68 14.45 -16.80 -1.18
N ARG A 69 14.61 -15.79 -0.33
CA ARG A 69 15.89 -15.50 0.33
C ARG A 69 16.31 -16.59 1.29
N ALA A 70 15.37 -17.22 1.99
CA ALA A 70 15.64 -18.35 2.87
C ALA A 70 16.10 -19.59 2.09
N GLU A 71 15.54 -19.83 0.91
CA GLU A 71 15.95 -20.88 -0.03
C GLU A 71 17.27 -20.55 -0.78
N GLY A 72 17.90 -19.41 -0.51
CA GLY A 72 19.12 -18.98 -1.20
C GLY A 72 18.90 -18.50 -2.64
N ILE A 73 17.66 -18.30 -3.07
CA ILE A 73 17.30 -17.80 -4.40
C ILE A 73 17.29 -16.27 -4.38
N ASP A 74 17.97 -15.64 -5.34
CA ASP A 74 17.93 -14.19 -5.50
C ASP A 74 16.56 -13.74 -6.05
N PRO A 75 15.72 -13.05 -5.25
CA PRO A 75 14.39 -12.65 -5.68
C PRO A 75 14.41 -11.55 -6.75
N ALA A 76 15.52 -10.82 -6.90
CA ALA A 76 15.67 -9.80 -7.94
C ALA A 76 15.73 -10.39 -9.35
N LYS A 77 16.17 -11.65 -9.47
CA LYS A 77 16.18 -12.44 -10.71
C LYS A 77 14.91 -13.27 -10.88
N HIS A 78 14.08 -13.36 -9.83
CA HIS A 78 12.84 -14.13 -9.85
C HIS A 78 11.66 -13.29 -10.38
N ARG A 79 10.62 -13.96 -10.91
CA ARG A 79 9.41 -13.31 -11.46
C ARG A 79 8.65 -12.46 -10.44
N ILE A 80 8.88 -12.67 -9.14
CA ILE A 80 8.29 -11.88 -8.05
C ILE A 80 8.60 -10.38 -8.18
N LYS A 81 9.73 -10.02 -8.78
CA LYS A 81 10.05 -8.61 -9.06
C LYS A 81 8.99 -7.96 -9.96
N LEU A 82 8.52 -8.66 -10.97
CA LEU A 82 7.46 -8.17 -11.87
C LEU A 82 6.12 -8.01 -11.13
N GLU A 83 5.83 -8.92 -10.19
CA GLU A 83 4.64 -8.82 -9.34
C GLU A 83 4.71 -7.62 -8.38
N ASN A 84 5.89 -7.32 -7.84
CA ASN A 84 6.13 -6.11 -7.06
C ASN A 84 5.97 -4.84 -7.88
N ASP A 85 6.48 -4.82 -9.11
CA ASP A 85 6.30 -3.69 -10.04
C ASP A 85 4.82 -3.51 -10.42
N ARG A 86 4.08 -4.61 -10.60
CA ARG A 86 2.62 -4.58 -10.83
C ARG A 86 1.89 -3.97 -9.64
N LEU A 87 2.21 -4.41 -8.43
CA LEU A 87 1.61 -3.90 -7.21
C LEU A 87 1.90 -2.41 -7.01
N LYS A 88 3.13 -1.97 -7.27
CA LYS A 88 3.53 -0.56 -7.19
C LYS A 88 2.70 0.32 -8.13
N LYS A 89 2.40 -0.16 -9.34
CA LYS A 89 1.49 0.54 -10.28
C LYS A 89 0.08 0.68 -9.68
N SER A 90 -0.45 -0.39 -9.09
CA SER A 90 -1.77 -0.37 -8.44
C SER A 90 -1.82 0.60 -7.24
N MET A 91 -0.78 0.61 -6.39
CA MET A 91 -0.67 1.55 -5.27
C MET A 91 -0.59 3.00 -5.75
N THR A 92 0.17 3.27 -6.82
CA THR A 92 0.27 4.61 -7.43
C THR A 92 -1.09 5.08 -7.94
N ARG A 93 -1.84 4.18 -8.60
CA ARG A 93 -3.20 4.49 -9.08
C ARG A 93 -4.18 4.77 -7.93
N ALA A 94 -4.14 3.96 -6.87
CA ALA A 94 -4.98 4.18 -5.69
C ALA A 94 -4.68 5.54 -5.04
N LYS A 95 -3.40 5.88 -4.91
CA LYS A 95 -2.97 7.20 -4.44
C LYS A 95 -3.53 8.34 -5.29
N GLN A 96 -3.41 8.26 -6.61
CA GLN A 96 -3.96 9.27 -7.52
C GLN A 96 -5.48 9.45 -7.37
N ILE A 97 -6.21 8.36 -7.17
CA ILE A 97 -7.67 8.41 -6.93
C ILE A 97 -7.97 9.11 -5.60
N ASN A 98 -7.20 8.82 -4.56
CA ASN A 98 -7.37 9.45 -3.25
C ASN A 98 -7.05 10.96 -3.33
N ASP A 99 -5.88 11.31 -3.87
CA ASP A 99 -5.42 12.69 -4.01
C ASP A 99 -6.39 13.54 -4.85
N ARG A 100 -6.99 12.96 -5.88
CA ARG A 100 -8.03 13.62 -6.69
C ARG A 100 -9.26 13.99 -5.86
N LYS A 101 -9.63 13.19 -4.87
CA LYS A 101 -10.80 13.44 -4.01
C LYS A 101 -10.49 14.39 -2.86
N THR A 102 -9.27 14.37 -2.33
CA THR A 102 -8.91 15.08 -1.09
C THR A 102 -8.11 16.36 -1.32
N LEU A 103 -7.09 16.33 -2.18
CA LEU A 103 -6.11 17.40 -2.33
C LEU A 103 -6.36 18.30 -3.53
N MET A 104 -6.97 17.77 -4.61
CA MET A 104 -7.15 18.56 -5.83
C MET A 104 -8.17 19.69 -5.64
N PRO A 105 -7.82 20.94 -5.97
CA PRO A 105 -8.78 22.03 -5.95
C PRO A 105 -9.87 21.78 -7.00
N HIS A 106 -11.12 21.87 -6.56
CA HIS A 106 -12.27 21.73 -7.44
C HIS A 106 -12.71 23.12 -7.90
N ILE A 107 -12.92 23.28 -9.21
CA ILE A 107 -13.48 24.52 -9.75
C ILE A 107 -14.91 24.67 -9.22
N ASN A 108 -15.17 25.79 -8.53
CA ASN A 108 -16.53 26.17 -8.19
C ASN A 108 -17.26 26.60 -9.47
N LYS A 109 -18.06 25.69 -10.02
CA LYS A 109 -18.78 25.90 -11.28
C LYS A 109 -19.72 27.10 -11.21
N ASP A 110 -20.37 27.31 -10.07
CA ASP A 110 -21.30 28.42 -9.88
C ASP A 110 -20.57 29.76 -9.90
N ALA A 111 -19.40 29.84 -9.24
CA ALA A 111 -18.57 31.03 -9.27
C ALA A 111 -18.04 31.30 -10.69
N ALA A 112 -17.56 30.27 -11.38
CA ALA A 112 -17.12 30.38 -12.78
C ALA A 112 -18.25 30.87 -13.70
N GLN A 113 -19.47 30.36 -13.54
CA GLN A 113 -20.64 30.80 -14.29
C GLN A 113 -20.97 32.27 -14.05
N ARG A 114 -20.88 32.75 -12.80
CA ARG A 114 -21.06 34.17 -12.46
C ARG A 114 -20.00 35.04 -13.12
N PHE A 115 -18.74 34.62 -13.11
CA PHE A 115 -17.66 35.36 -13.78
C PHE A 115 -17.88 35.46 -15.29
N VAL A 116 -18.23 34.36 -15.95
CA VAL A 116 -18.50 34.36 -17.40
C VAL A 116 -19.70 35.24 -17.73
N ARG A 117 -20.80 35.13 -16.97
CA ARG A 117 -22.02 35.93 -17.21
C ARG A 117 -21.76 37.43 -17.08
N ASN A 118 -21.02 37.84 -16.05
CA ASN A 118 -20.68 39.25 -15.85
C ASN A 118 -19.66 39.74 -16.89
N GLY A 119 -18.72 38.90 -17.31
CA GLY A 119 -17.74 39.24 -18.34
C GLY A 119 -18.34 39.42 -19.74
N LEU A 120 -19.45 38.74 -20.03
CA LEU A 120 -20.21 38.87 -21.29
C LEU A 120 -21.27 39.99 -21.26
N TRP A 121 -21.37 40.73 -20.15
CA TRP A 121 -22.34 41.80 -20.03
C TRP A 121 -21.81 43.09 -20.67
N GLU A 122 -22.29 43.41 -21.88
CA GLU A 122 -22.05 44.71 -22.50
C GLU A 122 -23.10 45.73 -22.03
N ILE A 123 -22.63 46.88 -21.51
CA ILE A 123 -23.48 48.05 -21.31
C ILE A 123 -23.93 48.49 -22.70
N LYS A 124 -25.20 48.24 -23.05
CA LYS A 124 -25.80 48.90 -24.22
C LYS A 124 -25.64 50.40 -24.01
N ASN A 125 -24.71 51.01 -24.74
CA ASN A 125 -24.50 52.45 -24.80
C ASN A 125 -25.85 53.12 -25.05
N LYS A 126 -26.48 53.65 -24.00
CA LYS A 126 -27.61 54.57 -24.11
C LYS A 126 -27.04 55.83 -24.76
N LYS A 127 -27.12 55.91 -26.09
CA LYS A 127 -26.93 57.17 -26.80
C LYS A 127 -27.97 58.14 -26.24
N LYS A 128 -27.47 59.22 -25.63
CA LYS A 128 -28.22 60.40 -25.22
C LYS A 128 -28.90 61.04 -26.43
#